data_AF-A0A971I3S9-F1
#
_entry.id   AF-A0A971I3S9-F1
#
_cell.length_a   1.000
_cell.length_b   1.000
_cell.length_c   1.000
_cell.angle_alpha   90.00
_cell.angle_beta   90.00
_cell.angle_gamma   90.00
#
_symmetry.space_group_name_H-M   'P 1'
#
loop_
_entity.id
_entity.type
_entity.pdbx_description
1 polymer ?
#
loop_
_entity_poly.entity_id
_entity_poly.type
_entity_poly.pdbx_seq_one_letter_code
_entity_poly.pdbx_strand_id
1 'polypeptide(L)'
;MPGHPIENIMKTTMENIKEMIDVNTIVGDAVETADGSVIIPISRVSFGFVAGGGEYKEKNKEQRQGKSNNDGDGASPPMPFAGGTGAGVSVNPIAFLVVGEGKIRLLPVQFSSPTDRIVELIPDLLEEVKEMTGHKKESKKIITTEDIKQ
;
A
#
# COMPACT_ATOMS: atom_id res chain seq x y z
N MET A 1 7.07 4.55 -34.20
CA MET A 1 6.86 5.95 -33.76
C MET A 1 7.15 6.01 -32.28
N PRO A 2 7.90 7.00 -31.75
CA PRO A 2 8.09 7.11 -30.31
C PRO A 2 6.73 7.46 -29.70
N GLY A 3 6.13 6.50 -29.00
CA GLY A 3 4.84 6.65 -28.34
C GLY A 3 4.89 7.74 -27.27
N HIS A 4 3.74 8.34 -26.98
CA HIS A 4 3.61 9.37 -25.95
C HIS A 4 4.19 8.83 -24.61
N PRO A 5 4.88 9.62 -23.77
CA PRO A 5 5.44 9.12 -22.51
C PRO A 5 4.46 8.35 -21.62
N ILE A 6 3.17 8.70 -21.65
CA ILE A 6 2.08 8.01 -20.96
C ILE A 6 1.86 6.60 -21.54
N GLU A 7 1.95 6.44 -22.85
CA GLU A 7 1.78 5.15 -23.53
C GLU A 7 2.84 4.14 -23.08
N ASN A 8 4.10 4.58 -22.96
CA ASN A 8 5.19 3.73 -22.47
C ASN A 8 4.94 3.30 -21.01
N ILE A 9 4.50 4.23 -20.16
CA ILE A 9 4.17 3.94 -18.76
C ILE A 9 3.00 2.95 -18.66
N MET A 10 1.92 3.16 -19.42
CA MET A 10 0.76 2.28 -19.44
C MET A 10 1.12 0.89 -19.96
N LYS A 11 1.95 0.82 -21.00
CA LYS A 11 2.43 -0.45 -21.56
C LYS A 11 3.26 -1.23 -20.55
N THR A 12 4.25 -0.61 -19.92
CA THR A 12 5.07 -1.27 -18.87
C THR A 12 4.21 -1.70 -17.67
N THR A 13 3.23 -0.89 -17.28
CA THR A 13 2.30 -1.25 -16.20
C THR A 13 1.47 -2.47 -16.57
N MET A 14 0.93 -2.54 -17.78
CA MET A 14 0.12 -3.66 -18.25
C MET A 14 0.95 -4.94 -18.43
N GLU A 15 2.21 -4.82 -18.87
CA GLU A 15 3.14 -5.94 -18.96
C GLU A 15 3.44 -6.52 -17.57
N ASN A 16 3.77 -5.67 -16.57
CA ASN A 16 3.97 -6.11 -15.19
C ASN A 16 2.71 -6.76 -14.57
N ILE A 17 1.52 -6.23 -14.88
CA ILE A 17 0.25 -6.84 -14.45
C ILE A 17 0.07 -8.22 -15.08
N LYS A 18 0.34 -8.35 -16.38
CA LYS A 18 0.18 -9.61 -17.11
C LYS A 18 1.14 -10.68 -16.59
N GLU A 19 2.39 -10.31 -16.30
CA GLU A 19 3.37 -11.19 -15.67
C GLU A 19 2.98 -11.61 -14.24
N MET A 20 2.26 -10.76 -13.49
CA MET A 20 1.77 -11.08 -12.14
C MET A 20 0.45 -11.89 -12.13
N ILE A 21 -0.36 -11.80 -13.19
CA ILE A 21 -1.60 -12.55 -13.36
C ILE A 21 -1.32 -13.97 -13.86
N ASP A 22 -0.21 -14.17 -14.58
CA ASP A 22 0.21 -15.49 -15.01
C ASP A 22 0.93 -16.22 -13.86
N VAL A 23 0.24 -17.25 -13.38
CA VAL A 23 0.76 -18.57 -12.98
C VAL A 23 0.44 -19.03 -11.56
N ASN A 24 0.66 -18.32 -10.46
CA ASN A 24 0.49 -18.95 -9.12
C ASN A 24 -0.15 -18.07 -8.03
N THR A 25 -0.73 -16.94 -8.41
CA THR A 25 -1.10 -15.90 -7.44
C THR A 25 -2.47 -16.13 -6.79
N ILE A 26 -3.33 -16.99 -7.35
CA ILE A 26 -4.66 -17.28 -6.76
C ILE A 26 -4.68 -18.62 -6.00
N VAL A 27 -3.86 -19.56 -6.47
CA VAL A 27 -3.77 -20.93 -5.96
C VAL A 27 -2.28 -21.23 -5.84
N GLY A 28 -1.79 -21.39 -4.61
CA GLY A 28 -0.39 -21.73 -4.38
C GLY A 28 -0.12 -23.22 -4.62
N ASP A 29 1.16 -23.59 -4.55
CA ASP A 29 1.59 -24.96 -4.86
C ASP A 29 0.94 -25.99 -3.94
N ALA A 30 0.60 -27.14 -4.53
CA ALA A 30 0.05 -28.27 -3.80
C ALA A 30 1.11 -28.87 -2.86
N VAL A 31 0.73 -29.06 -1.59
CA VAL A 31 1.55 -29.70 -0.58
C VAL A 31 0.95 -31.06 -0.24
N GLU A 32 1.71 -32.13 -0.46
CA GLU A 32 1.31 -33.48 -0.07
C GLU A 32 1.67 -33.75 1.39
N THR A 33 0.72 -34.29 2.15
CA THR A 33 0.93 -34.74 3.53
C THR A 33 1.28 -36.23 3.56
N ALA A 34 1.93 -36.68 4.64
CA ALA A 34 2.39 -38.06 4.78
C ALA A 34 1.28 -39.12 4.76
N ASP A 35 0.02 -38.69 4.95
CA ASP A 35 -1.18 -39.52 4.84
C ASP A 35 -1.77 -39.60 3.42
N GLY A 36 -1.12 -38.97 2.43
CA GLY A 36 -1.54 -38.93 1.03
C GLY A 36 -2.62 -37.88 0.72
N SER A 37 -2.95 -37.00 1.66
CA SER A 37 -3.80 -35.84 1.37
C SER A 37 -3.01 -34.73 0.65
N VAL A 38 -3.70 -33.96 -0.18
CA VAL A 38 -3.16 -32.81 -0.91
C VAL A 38 -3.77 -31.54 -0.34
N ILE A 39 -2.93 -30.59 0.07
CA ILE A 39 -3.32 -29.28 0.60
C ILE A 39 -2.96 -28.21 -0.42
N ILE A 40 -3.96 -27.43 -0.83
CA ILE A 40 -3.80 -26.34 -1.80
C ILE A 40 -4.17 -25.02 -1.12
N PRO A 41 -3.21 -24.11 -0.89
CA PRO A 41 -3.50 -22.79 -0.33
C PRO A 41 -4.16 -21.89 -1.37
N ILE A 42 -5.26 -21.23 -0.98
CA ILE A 42 -6.01 -20.30 -1.82
C ILE A 42 -5.87 -18.90 -1.25
N SER A 43 -5.35 -17.98 -2.06
CA SER A 43 -5.15 -16.58 -1.70
C SER A 43 -5.84 -15.65 -2.71
N ARG A 44 -6.35 -14.51 -2.22
CA ARG A 44 -6.80 -13.41 -3.07
C ARG A 44 -5.65 -12.44 -3.22
N VAL A 45 -5.30 -12.15 -4.46
CA VAL A 45 -4.32 -11.11 -4.76
C VAL A 45 -5.01 -9.92 -5.40
N SER A 46 -4.65 -8.73 -4.95
CA SER A 46 -5.19 -7.47 -5.43
C SER A 46 -4.04 -6.56 -5.78
N PHE A 47 -4.08 -6.02 -6.98
CA PHE A 47 -3.09 -5.08 -7.48
C PHE A 47 -3.74 -3.73 -7.68
N GLY A 48 -3.11 -2.68 -7.19
CA GLY A 48 -3.53 -1.29 -7.40
C GLY A 48 -2.42 -0.52 -8.09
N PHE A 49 -2.75 0.19 -9.15
CA PHE A 49 -1.79 1.04 -9.86
C PHE A 49 -2.39 2.44 -9.96
N VAL A 50 -1.55 3.43 -9.72
CA VAL A 50 -1.88 4.84 -9.89
C VAL A 50 -0.83 5.45 -10.79
N ALA A 51 -1.29 6.16 -11.81
CA ALA A 51 -0.41 6.90 -12.72
C ALA A 51 -1.04 8.26 -12.99
N GLY A 52 -0.22 9.29 -13.04
CA GLY A 52 -0.66 10.65 -13.35
C GLY A 52 0.50 11.49 -13.86
N GLY A 53 0.22 12.38 -14.79
CA GLY A 53 1.22 13.29 -15.33
C GLY A 53 0.60 14.38 -16.18
N GLY A 54 1.37 15.43 -16.40
CA GLY A 54 0.95 16.59 -17.15
C GLY A 54 2.14 17.25 -17.84
N GLU A 55 1.85 17.86 -18.97
CA GLU A 55 2.80 18.71 -19.67
C GLU A 55 2.74 20.12 -19.09
N TYR A 56 3.89 20.76 -18.92
CA TYR A 56 3.96 22.12 -18.41
C TYR A 56 4.75 23.02 -19.34
N LYS A 57 4.33 24.27 -19.46
CA LYS A 57 5.05 25.28 -20.24
C LYS A 57 6.23 25.78 -19.42
N GLU A 58 7.44 25.52 -19.89
CA GLU A 58 8.66 26.02 -19.28
C GLU A 58 8.80 27.52 -19.60
N LYS A 59 8.63 28.40 -18.61
CA LYS A 59 8.63 29.86 -18.80
C LYS A 59 10.01 30.47 -19.15
N ASN A 60 11.07 29.67 -19.32
CA ASN A 60 12.46 30.15 -19.41
C ASN A 60 13.30 29.54 -20.55
N LYS A 61 12.72 29.21 -21.71
CA LYS A 61 13.47 28.71 -22.89
C LYS A 61 13.26 29.51 -24.18
N GLU A 62 13.28 30.84 -24.09
CA GLU A 62 13.37 31.70 -25.29
C GLU A 62 14.78 31.77 -25.93
N GLN A 63 15.80 31.06 -25.43
CA GLN A 63 17.18 31.31 -25.91
C GLN A 63 18.04 30.09 -26.30
N ARG A 64 17.50 28.88 -26.46
CA ARG A 64 18.31 27.72 -26.92
C ARG A 64 17.63 26.77 -27.90
N GLN A 65 16.92 27.28 -28.90
CA GLN A 65 16.75 26.54 -30.16
C GLN A 65 17.36 27.35 -31.29
N GLY A 66 18.58 26.97 -31.64
CA GLY A 66 19.20 27.40 -32.88
C GLY A 66 18.33 26.98 -34.06
N LYS A 67 18.21 27.92 -35.01
CA LYS A 67 17.63 27.76 -36.34
C LYS A 67 17.83 26.34 -36.91
N SER A 68 16.72 25.69 -37.26
CA SER A 68 16.68 24.88 -38.47
C SER A 68 15.44 25.28 -39.25
N ASN A 69 15.69 25.81 -40.44
CA ASN A 69 14.67 26.26 -41.38
C ASN A 69 13.88 25.07 -41.95
N ASN A 70 12.69 25.45 -42.42
CA ASN A 70 11.87 24.82 -43.44
C ASN A 70 10.80 23.80 -43.02
N ASP A 71 9.63 24.15 -43.56
CA ASP A 71 8.48 23.35 -43.95
C ASP A 71 7.36 23.22 -42.91
N GLY A 72 6.22 23.77 -43.33
CA GLY A 72 5.05 24.03 -42.52
C GLY A 72 4.39 22.77 -42.01
N ASP A 73 4.20 22.74 -40.70
CA ASP A 73 2.96 22.33 -40.08
C ASP A 73 2.92 22.97 -38.68
N GLY A 74 1.75 23.40 -38.22
CA GLY A 74 1.56 24.17 -36.98
C GLY A 74 1.81 23.38 -35.68
N ALA A 75 2.89 22.61 -35.61
CA ALA A 75 3.27 21.83 -34.44
C ALA A 75 3.97 22.73 -33.42
N SER A 76 3.31 22.98 -32.30
CA SER A 76 3.92 23.61 -31.12
C SER A 76 5.14 22.79 -30.67
N PRO A 77 6.22 23.42 -30.15
CA PRO A 77 7.39 22.69 -29.67
C PRO A 77 6.99 21.68 -28.58
N PRO A 78 7.62 20.48 -28.53
CA PRO A 78 7.27 19.45 -27.56
C PRO A 78 7.44 19.98 -26.13
N MET A 79 6.34 20.00 -25.36
CA MET A 79 6.34 20.49 -23.99
C MET A 79 6.95 19.45 -23.04
N PRO A 80 7.73 19.86 -22.03
CA PRO A 80 8.26 18.93 -21.04
C PRO A 80 7.12 18.28 -20.25
N PHE A 81 7.23 16.97 -20.04
CA PHE A 81 6.26 16.13 -19.33
C PHE A 81 6.77 15.85 -17.91
N ALA A 82 5.91 16.07 -16.91
CA ALA A 82 6.12 15.60 -15.55
C ALA A 82 5.06 14.55 -15.22
N GLY A 83 5.48 13.36 -14.82
CA GLY A 83 4.57 12.30 -14.41
C GLY A 83 5.13 11.50 -13.24
N GLY A 84 4.24 10.81 -12.55
CA GLY A 84 4.55 9.90 -11.47
C GLY A 84 3.63 8.68 -11.53
N THR A 85 4.14 7.56 -11.04
CA THR A 85 3.41 6.29 -10.92
C THR A 85 3.63 5.66 -9.56
N GLY A 86 2.67 4.88 -9.10
CA GLY A 86 2.76 4.05 -7.90
C GLY A 86 2.01 2.74 -8.13
N ALA A 87 2.46 1.69 -7.45
CA ALA A 87 1.83 0.38 -7.47
C ALA A 87 1.77 -0.20 -6.06
N GLY A 88 0.76 -1.00 -5.78
CA GLY A 88 0.60 -1.75 -4.54
C GLY A 88 0.07 -3.15 -4.82
N VAL A 89 0.55 -4.12 -4.05
CA VAL A 89 0.10 -5.52 -4.12
C VAL A 89 -0.36 -5.94 -2.72
N SER A 90 -1.53 -6.57 -2.65
CA SER A 90 -2.05 -7.18 -1.42
C SER A 90 -2.35 -8.64 -1.68
N VAL A 91 -1.84 -9.51 -0.80
CA VAL A 91 -2.08 -10.96 -0.82
C VAL A 91 -2.83 -11.32 0.46
N ASN A 92 -4.03 -11.86 0.32
CA ASN A 92 -4.89 -12.23 1.44
C ASN A 92 -5.18 -13.74 1.40
N PRO A 93 -4.65 -14.54 2.33
CA PRO A 93 -5.00 -15.96 2.44
C PRO A 93 -6.49 -16.11 2.73
N ILE A 94 -7.21 -16.85 1.89
CA ILE A 94 -8.66 -17.04 2.05
C ILE A 94 -8.94 -18.39 2.73
N ALA A 95 -8.32 -19.45 2.22
CA ALA A 95 -8.64 -20.81 2.62
C ALA A 95 -7.55 -21.81 2.22
N PHE A 96 -7.65 -23.03 2.74
CA PHE A 96 -6.92 -24.21 2.30
C PHE A 96 -7.91 -25.23 1.73
N LEU A 97 -7.68 -25.70 0.52
CA LEU A 97 -8.41 -26.82 -0.07
C LEU A 97 -7.67 -28.11 0.23
N VAL A 98 -8.32 -29.03 0.93
CA VAL A 98 -7.76 -30.33 1.31
C VAL A 98 -8.47 -31.42 0.52
N VAL A 99 -7.70 -32.22 -0.23
CA VAL A 99 -8.18 -33.35 -1.02
C VAL A 99 -7.51 -34.61 -0.49
N GLY A 100 -8.27 -35.53 0.11
CA GLY A 100 -7.72 -36.75 0.70
C GLY A 100 -8.81 -37.71 1.14
N GLU A 101 -8.51 -39.00 1.27
CA GLU A 101 -9.47 -40.04 1.70
C GLU A 101 -10.80 -40.04 0.92
N GLY A 102 -10.78 -39.68 -0.37
CA GLY A 102 -11.99 -39.60 -1.21
C GLY A 102 -12.92 -38.41 -0.91
N LYS A 103 -12.50 -37.46 -0.07
CA LYS A 103 -13.27 -36.26 0.27
C LYS A 103 -12.49 -34.99 -0.08
N ILE A 104 -13.24 -33.93 -0.37
CA ILE A 104 -12.73 -32.58 -0.64
C ILE A 104 -13.27 -31.65 0.45
N ARG A 105 -12.40 -30.92 1.12
CA ARG A 105 -12.77 -30.00 2.21
C ARG A 105 -12.08 -28.65 2.04
N LEU A 106 -12.85 -27.57 2.08
CA LEU A 106 -12.32 -26.20 2.10
C LEU A 106 -12.27 -25.70 3.55
N LEU A 107 -11.10 -25.27 4.00
CA LEU A 107 -10.85 -24.74 5.34
C LEU A 107 -10.59 -23.23 5.26
N PRO A 108 -11.54 -22.36 5.61
CA PRO A 108 -11.35 -20.92 5.59
C PRO A 108 -10.39 -20.47 6.70
N VAL A 109 -9.56 -19.45 6.42
CA VAL A 109 -8.54 -18.93 7.36
C VAL A 109 -9.14 -18.10 8.51
N GLN A 110 -10.44 -17.76 8.47
CA GLN A 110 -11.18 -16.96 9.47
C GLN A 110 -10.44 -15.68 9.91
N PHE A 111 -10.82 -14.55 9.32
CA PHE A 111 -10.57 -13.26 9.94
C PHE A 111 -11.73 -12.98 10.91
N SER A 112 -11.49 -13.10 12.22
CA SER A 112 -12.24 -12.23 13.14
C SER A 112 -12.02 -10.81 12.64
N SER A 113 -13.09 -10.07 12.41
CA SER A 113 -13.00 -8.79 11.72
C SER A 113 -11.99 -7.91 12.45
N PRO A 114 -11.10 -7.17 11.77
CA PRO A 114 -10.22 -6.20 12.43
C PRO A 114 -10.99 -5.21 13.30
N THR A 115 -12.27 -4.97 12.98
CA THR A 115 -13.18 -4.17 13.81
C THR A 115 -13.44 -4.80 15.18
N ASP A 116 -13.53 -6.12 15.27
CA ASP A 116 -13.77 -6.81 16.54
C ASP A 116 -12.56 -6.65 17.47
N ARG A 117 -11.34 -6.72 16.91
CA ARG A 117 -10.09 -6.45 17.64
C ARG A 117 -9.93 -4.99 18.06
N ILE A 118 -10.38 -4.04 17.23
CA ILE A 118 -10.33 -2.61 17.59
C ILE A 118 -11.27 -2.34 18.78
N VAL A 119 -12.45 -2.95 18.81
CA VAL A 119 -13.40 -2.80 19.92
C VAL A 119 -12.85 -3.40 21.22
N GLU A 120 -12.10 -4.50 21.14
CA GLU A 120 -11.41 -5.12 22.29
C GLU A 120 -10.24 -4.29 22.83
N LEU A 121 -9.59 -3.46 21.99
CA LEU A 121 -8.42 -2.64 22.39
C LEU A 121 -8.78 -1.26 22.95
N ILE A 122 -10.01 -0.78 22.74
CA ILE A 122 -10.45 0.54 23.24
C ILE A 122 -10.43 0.64 24.78
N PRO A 123 -10.90 -0.37 25.56
CA PRO A 123 -10.89 -0.30 27.02
C PRO A 123 -9.47 -0.14 27.59
N ASP A 124 -8.51 -0.90 27.09
CA ASP A 124 -7.12 -0.88 27.57
C ASP A 124 -6.45 0.49 27.33
N LEU A 125 -6.71 1.11 26.18
CA LEU A 125 -6.23 2.45 25.86
C LEU A 125 -6.85 3.52 26.76
N LEU A 126 -8.11 3.35 27.19
CA LEU A 126 -8.77 4.28 28.11
C LEU A 126 -8.20 4.19 29.52
N GLU A 127 -7.82 2.98 29.97
CA GLU A 127 -7.16 2.78 31.27
C GLU A 127 -5.77 3.43 31.30
N GLU A 128 -4.95 3.21 30.27
CA GLU A 128 -3.60 3.80 30.17
C GLU A 128 -3.65 5.34 30.14
N VAL A 129 -4.59 5.93 29.39
CA VAL A 129 -4.80 7.39 29.36
C VAL A 129 -5.29 7.92 30.72
N LYS A 130 -6.15 7.17 31.41
CA LYS A 130 -6.66 7.55 32.74
C LYS A 130 -5.55 7.50 33.80
N GLU A 131 -4.65 6.52 33.75
CA GLU A 131 -3.48 6.44 34.62
C GLU A 131 -2.49 7.58 34.37
N MET A 132 -2.20 7.90 33.10
CA MET A 132 -1.33 9.02 32.75
C MET A 132 -1.90 10.39 33.16
N THR A 133 -3.22 10.54 33.14
CA THR A 133 -3.90 11.80 33.53
C THR A 133 -4.15 11.88 35.05
N GLY A 134 -4.19 10.73 35.74
CA GLY A 134 -4.43 10.63 37.18
C GLY A 134 -3.21 10.94 38.07
N HIS A 135 -1.98 10.85 37.55
CA HIS A 135 -0.76 11.03 38.37
C HIS A 135 -0.33 12.47 38.63
N LYS A 136 -1.12 13.48 38.26
CA LYS A 136 -0.80 14.90 38.54
C LYS A 136 -1.60 15.46 39.71
N LYS A 137 -1.50 14.84 40.90
CA LYS A 137 -1.88 15.47 42.19
C LYS A 137 -1.28 14.71 43.38
N GLU A 138 0.01 14.89 43.63
CA GLU A 138 0.54 14.74 44.99
C GLU A 138 1.36 15.97 45.38
N SER A 139 0.95 16.53 46.52
CA SER A 139 1.38 17.76 47.16
C SER A 139 2.82 17.70 47.66
N LYS A 140 3.61 18.75 47.42
CA LYS A 140 4.69 19.15 48.32
C LYS A 140 4.21 20.32 49.18
N LYS A 141 3.82 20.00 50.41
CA LYS A 141 3.56 20.95 51.51
C LYS A 141 4.93 21.48 51.95
N ILE A 142 5.26 22.73 51.61
CA ILE A 142 6.49 23.39 52.08
C ILE A 142 6.24 23.88 53.51
N ILE A 143 7.15 23.48 54.40
CA ILE A 143 7.15 23.76 55.84
C ILE A 143 7.52 25.24 56.06
N THR A 144 6.70 25.97 56.82
CA THR A 144 7.00 27.32 57.29
C THR A 144 8.07 27.26 58.38
N THR A 145 9.18 27.99 58.22
CA THR A 145 10.08 28.37 59.32
C THR A 145 10.70 29.72 58.98
N GLU A 146 9.93 30.80 59.16
CA GLU A 146 10.46 32.16 59.31
C GLU A 146 9.62 32.85 60.40
N ASP A 147 9.95 32.51 61.65
CA ASP A 147 9.57 33.24 62.86
C ASP A 147 10.75 33.17 63.86
N ILE A 148 11.97 33.52 63.42
CA ILE A 148 13.08 33.91 64.31
C ILE A 148 13.94 34.97 63.58
N LYS A 149 13.92 36.21 64.10
CA LYS A 149 14.58 37.49 63.69
C LYS A 149 13.87 38.25 62.56
N GLN A 150 13.38 39.48 62.73
CA GLN A 150 13.48 40.50 63.80
C GLN A 150 12.12 41.15 64.03
#